data_AF-A0A1Y1MI06-F1
#
_entry.id   AF-A0A1Y1MI06-F1
#
_cell.length_a   1.000
_cell.length_b   1.000
_cell.length_c   1.000
_cell.angle_alpha   90.00
_cell.angle_beta   90.00
_cell.angle_gamma   90.00
#
_symmetry.space_group_name_H-M   'P 1'
#
loop_
_entity.id
_entity.type
_entity.pdbx_description
1 polymer ?
#
loop_
_entity_poly.entity_id
_entity_poly.type
_entity_poly.pdbx_seq_one_letter_code
_entity_poly.pdbx_strand_id
1 'polypeptide(L)'
;MLQGEENLDDEDIQGVDELNLLEQLNNLNINEEDANDVPDENNTLGLAAASRNLLNPSNPIFAEDRQSSKMKVMLSLIRESIDSGDKIIVVSQWTRVLDLLTIQLRACRLEHYRLDGSVPIHKRMTLVTNFNNPKDGVKVFLLSLSAGGVGLNLIGGNR
;
A
#
# COMPACT_ATOMS: atom_id res chain seq x y z
N MET A 1 50.56 -7.38 15.20
CA MET A 1 50.84 -8.48 14.25
C MET A 1 49.54 -9.25 14.09
N LEU A 2 48.82 -9.00 13.00
CA LEU A 2 48.77 -9.81 11.76
C LEU A 2 47.48 -10.67 11.84
N GLN A 3 46.36 -10.26 11.22
CA GLN A 3 45.97 -10.36 9.80
C GLN A 3 45.27 -11.69 9.44
N GLY A 4 44.20 -11.56 8.63
CA GLY A 4 43.38 -12.59 8.00
C GLY A 4 41.93 -12.49 8.49
N GLU A 5 40.94 -11.85 7.85
CA GLU A 5 40.64 -11.62 6.42
C GLU A 5 40.75 -12.88 5.56
N GLU A 6 39.63 -13.62 5.44
CA GLU A 6 39.17 -14.43 4.30
C GLU A 6 37.73 -14.88 4.65
N ASN A 7 36.71 -14.95 3.82
CA ASN A 7 36.35 -14.34 2.53
C ASN A 7 34.81 -14.40 2.48
N LEU A 8 34.19 -13.41 1.85
CA LEU A 8 32.77 -13.42 1.51
C LEU A 8 32.58 -14.36 0.32
N ASP A 9 31.90 -15.49 0.52
CA ASP A 9 31.31 -16.24 -0.58
C ASP A 9 29.91 -15.64 -0.86
N ASP A 10 29.92 -14.48 -1.54
CA ASP A 10 28.77 -13.94 -2.27
C ASP A 10 28.68 -14.68 -3.62
N GLU A 11 28.26 -15.93 -3.62
CA GLU A 11 27.77 -16.59 -4.83
C GLU A 11 26.43 -17.30 -4.51
N ASP A 12 25.49 -17.14 -5.45
CA ASP A 12 24.19 -17.81 -5.55
C ASP A 12 23.00 -17.27 -4.73
N ILE A 13 22.64 -16.00 -4.97
CA ILE A 13 21.22 -15.59 -5.02
C ILE A 13 20.95 -14.82 -6.30
N GLN A 14 21.11 -15.48 -7.45
CA GLN A 14 20.57 -15.01 -8.72
C GLN A 14 19.93 -16.18 -9.46
N GLY A 15 18.59 -16.19 -9.55
CA GLY A 15 17.91 -16.97 -10.60
C GLY A 15 16.60 -17.68 -10.26
N VAL A 16 16.17 -17.74 -8.99
CA VAL A 16 15.04 -18.65 -8.63
C VAL A 16 13.65 -18.03 -8.84
N ASP A 17 13.52 -16.71 -8.94
CA ASP A 17 12.19 -16.06 -9.02
C ASP A 17 11.70 -15.72 -10.45
N GLU A 18 12.58 -15.61 -11.46
CA GLU A 18 12.13 -15.28 -12.83
C GLU A 18 11.46 -16.46 -13.53
N LEU A 19 11.97 -17.68 -13.34
CA LEU A 19 11.46 -18.89 -13.99
C LEU A 19 10.02 -19.23 -13.53
N ASN A 20 9.73 -19.03 -12.25
CA ASN A 20 8.41 -19.31 -11.67
C ASN A 20 7.35 -18.27 -12.11
N LEU A 21 7.77 -17.02 -12.34
CA LEU A 21 6.88 -15.96 -12.78
C LEU A 21 6.46 -16.12 -14.25
N LEU A 22 7.40 -16.52 -15.13
CA LEU A 22 7.09 -16.80 -16.53
C LEU A 22 6.10 -17.98 -16.66
N GLU A 23 6.28 -19.03 -15.87
CA GLU A 23 5.39 -20.19 -15.87
C GLU A 23 3.99 -19.84 -15.36
N GLN A 24 3.90 -19.02 -14.31
CA GLN A 24 2.63 -18.51 -13.78
C GLN A 24 1.88 -17.63 -14.77
N LEU A 25 2.58 -16.83 -15.59
CA LEU A 25 1.96 -15.99 -16.61
C LEU A 25 1.48 -16.79 -17.83
N ASN A 26 2.22 -17.83 -18.22
CA ASN A 26 1.78 -18.74 -19.29
C ASN A 26 0.49 -19.48 -18.92
N ASN A 27 0.32 -19.82 -17.63
CA ASN A 27 -0.88 -20.46 -17.09
C ASN A 27 -2.11 -19.54 -16.96
N LEU A 28 -1.96 -18.23 -17.20
CA LEU A 28 -3.08 -17.28 -17.25
C LEU A 28 -3.64 -17.09 -18.67
N ASN A 29 -3.19 -17.87 -19.65
CA ASN A 29 -3.75 -17.86 -20.99
C ASN A 29 -5.23 -18.27 -20.92
N ILE A 30 -6.14 -17.31 -21.08
CA ILE A 30 -7.54 -17.59 -21.37
C ILE A 30 -7.52 -18.12 -22.79
N ASN A 31 -7.50 -19.45 -22.92
CA ASN A 31 -7.71 -20.11 -24.20
C ASN A 31 -9.13 -19.73 -24.66
N GLU A 32 -9.25 -18.73 -25.54
CA GLU A 32 -10.38 -18.73 -26.46
C GLU A 32 -10.19 -19.98 -27.33
N GLU A 33 -10.98 -21.01 -27.03
CA GLU A 33 -11.04 -22.22 -27.83
C GLU A 33 -11.58 -21.88 -29.21
N ASP A 34 -10.68 -21.54 -30.14
CA ASP A 34 -10.88 -21.85 -31.54
C ASP A 34 -9.80 -22.85 -31.95
N ALA A 35 -10.24 -24.09 -32.06
CA ALA A 35 -9.45 -25.21 -32.56
C ALA A 35 -9.01 -24.89 -34.00
N ASN A 36 -7.70 -24.68 -34.20
CA ASN A 36 -6.88 -25.03 -35.37
C ASN A 36 -5.74 -24.02 -35.63
N ASP A 37 -4.87 -23.75 -34.65
CA ASP A 37 -3.60 -23.10 -34.97
C ASP A 37 -2.40 -23.84 -34.41
N VAL A 38 -1.46 -24.08 -35.31
CA VAL A 38 -0.13 -24.64 -35.07
C VAL A 38 0.58 -23.78 -34.03
N PRO A 39 1.32 -24.34 -33.05
CA PRO A 39 2.08 -23.52 -32.11
C PRO A 39 3.15 -22.74 -32.90
N ASP A 40 2.93 -21.45 -33.09
CA ASP A 40 3.90 -20.55 -33.72
C ASP A 40 4.99 -20.22 -32.68
N GLU A 41 6.19 -20.79 -32.84
CA GLU A 41 7.34 -20.62 -31.92
C GLU A 41 7.75 -19.15 -31.69
N ASN A 42 7.20 -18.22 -32.48
CA ASN A 42 7.42 -16.78 -32.36
C ASN A 42 6.57 -16.10 -31.28
N ASN A 43 5.49 -16.72 -30.79
CA ASN A 43 4.56 -16.07 -29.87
C ASN A 43 5.01 -16.11 -28.39
N THR A 44 5.82 -17.10 -28.00
CA THR A 44 6.35 -17.22 -26.63
C THR A 44 7.34 -16.10 -26.30
N LEU A 45 8.04 -15.57 -27.31
CA LEU A 45 8.95 -14.43 -27.19
C LEU A 45 8.19 -13.14 -26.86
N GLY A 46 6.94 -13.03 -27.32
CA GLY A 46 6.10 -11.85 -27.14
C GLY A 46 5.71 -11.61 -25.68
N LEU A 47 5.36 -12.65 -24.93
CA LEU A 47 4.91 -12.52 -23.54
C LEU A 47 6.08 -12.26 -22.58
N ALA A 48 7.20 -12.97 -22.73
CA ALA A 48 8.40 -12.71 -21.92
C ALA A 48 8.96 -11.29 -22.17
N ALA A 49 8.99 -10.85 -23.43
CA ALA A 49 9.38 -9.48 -23.78
C ALA A 49 8.36 -8.44 -23.31
N ALA A 50 7.06 -8.72 -23.39
CA ALA A 50 6.01 -7.84 -22.87
C ALA A 50 6.11 -7.69 -21.34
N SER A 51 6.30 -8.79 -20.61
CA SER A 51 6.49 -8.79 -19.16
C SER A 51 7.73 -8.02 -18.72
N ARG A 52 8.86 -8.16 -19.45
CA ARG A 52 10.08 -7.37 -19.20
C ARG A 52 9.86 -5.88 -19.37
N ASN A 53 9.08 -5.47 -20.37
CA ASN A 53 8.74 -4.06 -20.57
C ASN A 53 7.74 -3.55 -19.52
N LEU A 54 6.79 -4.37 -19.10
CA LEU A 54 5.77 -4.00 -18.11
C LEU A 54 6.33 -3.89 -16.68
N LEU A 55 7.29 -4.74 -16.31
CA LEU A 55 7.93 -4.76 -14.99
C LEU A 55 9.20 -3.90 -14.89
N ASN A 56 9.54 -3.16 -15.95
CA ASN A 56 10.67 -2.22 -15.93
C ASN A 56 10.40 -1.08 -14.92
N PRO A 57 11.31 -0.78 -13.98
CA PRO A 57 11.17 0.36 -13.05
C PRO A 57 10.93 1.72 -13.73
N SER A 58 11.35 1.86 -15.00
CA SER A 58 11.13 3.06 -15.82
C SER A 58 9.68 3.18 -16.32
N ASN A 59 8.85 2.15 -16.14
CA ASN A 59 7.44 2.20 -16.50
C ASN A 59 6.71 3.23 -15.62
N PRO A 60 5.95 4.18 -16.21
CA PRO A 60 5.20 5.20 -15.46
C PRO A 60 4.26 4.64 -14.39
N ILE A 61 3.87 3.36 -14.48
CA ILE A 61 3.06 2.71 -13.45
C ILE A 61 3.76 2.64 -12.09
N PHE A 62 5.09 2.59 -12.07
CA PHE A 62 5.94 2.54 -10.88
C PHE A 62 6.54 3.91 -10.50
N ALA A 63 6.15 4.98 -11.20
CA ALA A 63 6.59 6.32 -10.83
C ALA A 63 6.17 6.63 -9.38
N GLU A 64 7.11 7.16 -8.58
CA GLU A 64 6.90 7.37 -7.14
C GLU A 64 5.79 8.37 -6.82
N ASP A 65 5.54 9.32 -7.72
CA ASP A 65 4.48 10.33 -7.61
C ASP A 65 3.10 9.80 -8.04
N ARG A 66 3.03 8.60 -8.63
CA ARG A 66 1.79 8.03 -9.12
C ARG A 66 0.97 7.45 -7.97
N GLN A 67 -0.19 8.07 -7.71
CA GLN A 67 -1.17 7.55 -6.78
C GLN A 67 -1.87 6.30 -7.32
N SER A 68 -2.01 5.27 -6.47
CA SER A 68 -2.82 4.09 -6.76
C SER A 68 -4.31 4.41 -6.88
N SER A 69 -5.06 3.57 -7.59
CA SER A 69 -6.52 3.75 -7.73
C SER A 69 -7.24 3.77 -6.39
N LYS A 70 -6.83 2.92 -5.44
CA LYS A 70 -7.36 2.90 -4.07
C LYS A 70 -7.10 4.21 -3.34
N MET A 71 -5.90 4.79 -3.48
CA MET A 71 -5.57 6.08 -2.86
C MET A 71 -6.45 7.21 -3.41
N LYS A 72 -6.66 7.25 -4.73
CA LYS A 72 -7.52 8.25 -5.37
C LYS A 72 -8.96 8.19 -4.85
N VAL A 73 -9.55 6.99 -4.83
CA VAL A 73 -10.93 6.79 -4.34
C VAL A 73 -11.03 7.11 -2.86
N MET A 74 -10.08 6.64 -2.04
CA MET A 74 -10.07 6.92 -0.60
C MET A 74 -10.01 8.43 -0.31
N LEU A 75 -9.18 9.20 -1.01
CA LEU A 75 -9.14 10.66 -0.86
C LEU A 75 -10.44 11.33 -1.28
N SER A 76 -11.11 10.81 -2.32
CA SER A 76 -12.44 11.29 -2.73
C SER A 76 -13.47 11.07 -1.63
N LEU A 77 -13.54 9.86 -1.07
CA LEU A 77 -14.47 9.51 0.01
C LEU A 77 -14.21 10.30 1.28
N ILE A 78 -12.93 10.55 1.60
CA ILE A 78 -12.55 11.38 2.75
C ILE A 78 -13.07 12.80 2.58
N ARG A 79 -12.89 13.41 1.40
CA ARG A 79 -13.38 14.78 1.14
C ARG A 79 -14.90 14.86 1.21
N GLU A 80 -15.60 13.97 0.52
CA GLU A 80 -17.06 13.92 0.52
C GLU A 80 -17.65 13.81 1.93
N SER A 81 -17.03 12.97 2.76
CA SER A 81 -17.45 12.77 4.15
C SER A 81 -17.16 14.02 5.01
N ILE A 82 -16.02 14.68 4.82
CA ILE A 82 -15.71 15.94 5.51
C ILE A 82 -16.71 17.03 5.11
N ASP A 83 -17.04 17.14 3.82
CA ASP A 83 -18.01 18.09 3.29
C ASP A 83 -19.42 17.82 3.85
N SER A 84 -19.73 16.55 4.12
CA SER A 84 -20.97 16.12 4.80
C SER A 84 -20.96 16.40 6.32
N GLY A 85 -19.83 16.85 6.87
CA GLY A 85 -19.65 17.11 8.30
C GLY A 85 -19.24 15.88 9.12
N ASP A 86 -19.05 14.73 8.47
CA ASP A 86 -18.77 13.44 9.10
C ASP A 86 -17.33 13.36 9.61
N LYS A 87 -17.13 12.56 10.66
CA LYS A 87 -15.83 12.18 11.18
C LYS A 87 -15.54 10.74 10.77
N ILE A 88 -14.36 10.53 10.18
CA ILE A 88 -14.00 9.30 9.48
C ILE A 88 -12.87 8.61 10.21
N ILE A 89 -12.95 7.27 10.29
CA ILE A 89 -11.86 6.44 10.78
C ILE A 89 -11.31 5.60 9.63
N VAL A 90 -10.04 5.81 9.28
CA VAL A 90 -9.34 4.99 8.30
C VAL A 90 -8.50 3.95 9.02
N VAL A 91 -8.84 2.68 8.82
CA VAL A 91 -8.14 1.55 9.44
C VAL A 91 -7.25 0.84 8.43
N SER A 92 -6.02 0.51 8.81
CA SER A 92 -5.11 -0.28 7.97
C SER A 92 -4.25 -1.26 8.76
N GLN A 93 -3.96 -2.42 8.18
CA GLN A 93 -2.94 -3.33 8.72
C GLN A 93 -1.53 -2.77 8.53
N TRP A 94 -1.31 -2.00 7.46
CA TRP A 94 0.02 -1.55 7.06
C TRP A 94 0.23 -0.09 7.43
N THR A 95 1.10 0.17 8.40
CA THR A 95 1.45 1.53 8.82
C THR A 95 2.03 2.37 7.68
N ARG A 96 2.72 1.75 6.72
CA ARG A 96 3.24 2.41 5.51
C ARG A 96 2.13 3.01 4.65
N VAL A 97 0.95 2.40 4.61
CA VAL A 97 -0.21 3.01 3.92
C VAL A 97 -0.69 4.24 4.67
N LEU A 98 -0.66 4.23 6.00
CA LEU A 98 -1.00 5.40 6.82
C LEU A 98 0.03 6.53 6.68
N ASP A 99 1.31 6.19 6.46
CA ASP A 99 2.36 7.16 6.13
C ASP A 99 2.08 7.86 4.79
N LEU A 100 1.78 7.08 3.75
CA LEU A 100 1.40 7.61 2.43
C LEU A 100 0.14 8.48 2.53
N LEU A 101 -0.88 8.02 3.26
CA LEU A 101 -2.10 8.79 3.45
C LEU A 101 -1.85 10.08 4.23
N THR A 102 -0.96 10.06 5.23
CA THR A 102 -0.54 11.27 5.96
C THR A 102 0.06 12.31 5.02
N ILE A 103 0.90 11.89 4.07
CA ILE A 103 1.48 12.80 3.06
C ILE A 103 0.38 13.41 2.19
N GLN A 104 -0.56 12.58 1.72
CA GLN A 104 -1.64 13.03 0.85
C GLN A 104 -2.64 13.96 1.57
N LEU A 105 -3.03 13.66 2.81
CA LEU A 105 -3.90 14.52 3.62
C LEU A 105 -3.26 15.88 3.87
N ARG A 106 -1.96 15.91 4.21
CA ARG A 106 -1.20 17.16 4.37
C ARG A 106 -1.14 17.98 3.09
N ALA A 107 -0.90 17.33 1.94
CA ALA A 107 -0.94 18.00 0.65
C ALA A 107 -2.31 18.64 0.36
N CYS A 108 -3.39 18.04 0.89
CA CYS A 108 -4.75 18.56 0.81
C CYS A 108 -5.12 19.53 1.93
N ARG A 109 -4.19 19.87 2.84
CA ARG A 109 -4.42 20.68 4.05
C ARG A 109 -5.52 20.14 4.96
N LEU A 110 -5.66 18.81 5.00
CA LEU A 110 -6.58 18.12 5.89
C LEU A 110 -5.81 17.67 7.14
N GLU A 111 -6.26 18.15 8.30
CA GLU A 111 -5.73 17.71 9.59
C GLU A 111 -6.28 16.32 9.94
N HIS A 112 -5.45 15.53 10.63
CA HIS A 112 -5.80 14.18 11.04
C HIS A 112 -5.09 13.76 12.32
N TYR A 113 -5.74 12.89 13.06
CA TYR A 113 -5.11 12.12 14.13
C TYR A 113 -4.55 10.81 13.59
N ARG A 114 -3.54 10.27 14.27
CA ARG A 114 -2.98 8.96 13.97
C ARG A 114 -2.66 8.20 15.24
N LEU A 115 -3.08 6.95 15.28
CA LEU A 115 -2.78 6.03 16.37
C LEU A 115 -2.27 4.71 15.80
N ASP A 116 -1.02 4.41 16.09
CA ASP A 116 -0.37 3.14 15.81
C ASP A 116 0.51 2.68 16.98
N GLY A 117 1.25 1.59 16.78
CA GLY A 117 2.13 1.02 17.80
C GLY A 117 3.22 1.97 18.31
N SER A 118 3.61 2.98 17.54
CA SER A 118 4.65 3.95 17.93
C SER A 118 4.17 5.01 18.92
N VAL A 119 2.85 5.21 19.02
CA VAL A 119 2.27 6.22 19.91
C VAL A 119 2.37 5.73 21.37
N PRO A 120 3.01 6.49 22.28
CA PRO A 120 3.09 6.14 23.70
C PRO A 120 1.70 6.03 24.34
N ILE A 121 1.51 5.07 25.23
CA ILE A 121 0.21 4.74 25.85
C ILE A 121 -0.47 5.99 26.45
N HIS A 122 0.26 6.84 27.16
CA HIS A 122 -0.29 8.04 27.79
C HIS A 122 -0.85 9.07 26.79
N LYS A 123 -0.35 9.12 25.55
CA LYS A 123 -0.85 10.03 24.50
C LYS A 123 -2.05 9.47 23.75
N ARG A 124 -2.22 8.13 23.74
CA ARG A 124 -3.31 7.46 23.00
C ARG A 124 -4.67 7.99 23.44
N MET A 125 -4.88 8.15 24.74
CA MET A 125 -6.16 8.61 25.26
C MET A 125 -6.46 10.06 24.91
N THR A 126 -5.44 10.93 24.91
CA THR A 126 -5.60 12.32 24.47
C THR A 126 -6.08 12.40 23.02
N LEU A 127 -5.51 11.60 22.11
CA LEU A 127 -5.94 11.56 20.71
C LEU A 127 -7.41 11.13 20.56
N VAL A 128 -7.81 10.09 21.31
CA VAL A 128 -9.19 9.58 21.31
C VAL A 128 -10.16 10.62 21.87
N THR A 129 -9.82 11.24 23.00
CA THR A 129 -10.65 12.28 23.62
C THR A 129 -10.82 13.47 22.69
N ASN A 130 -9.75 13.93 22.03
CA ASN A 130 -9.83 15.03 21.08
C ASN A 130 -10.70 14.68 19.87
N PHE A 131 -10.53 13.49 19.30
CA PHE A 131 -11.37 13.05 18.18
C PHE A 131 -12.85 12.92 18.56
N ASN A 132 -13.16 12.43 19.77
CA ASN A 132 -14.52 12.33 20.26
C ASN A 132 -15.15 13.69 20.62
N ASN A 133 -14.36 14.77 20.75
CA ASN A 133 -14.90 16.10 21.04
C ASN A 133 -15.62 16.67 19.80
N PRO A 134 -16.93 16.98 19.88
CA PRO A 134 -17.68 17.52 18.74
C PRO A 134 -17.24 18.95 18.36
N LYS A 135 -16.56 19.67 19.26
CA LYS A 135 -16.00 21.01 18.99
C LYS A 135 -14.64 20.96 18.30
N ASP A 136 -14.00 19.81 18.26
CA ASP A 136 -12.73 19.61 17.56
C ASP A 136 -12.98 19.60 16.03
N GLY A 137 -12.22 20.42 15.30
CA GLY A 137 -12.34 20.58 13.85
C GLY A 137 -11.70 19.44 13.04
N VAL A 138 -10.88 18.58 13.67
CA VAL A 138 -10.23 17.45 13.01
C VAL A 138 -11.25 16.34 12.76
N LYS A 139 -11.40 15.98 11.48
CA LYS A 139 -12.41 15.02 11.02
C LYS A 139 -11.86 13.64 10.65
N VAL A 140 -10.55 13.48 10.53
CA VAL A 140 -9.95 12.22 10.07
C VAL A 140 -9.11 11.58 11.18
N PHE A 141 -9.32 10.29 11.42
CA PHE A 141 -8.53 9.49 12.35
C PHE A 141 -7.92 8.28 11.65
N LEU A 142 -6.59 8.18 11.65
CA LEU A 142 -5.85 7.06 11.08
C LEU A 142 -5.53 6.04 12.17
N LEU A 143 -5.92 4.78 11.98
CA LEU A 143 -5.74 3.72 12.96
C LEU A 143 -5.04 2.52 12.33
N SER A 144 -3.95 2.04 12.95
CA SER A 144 -3.39 0.75 12.58
C SER A 144 -4.15 -0.40 13.27
N LEU A 145 -4.37 -1.53 12.59
CA LEU A 145 -4.96 -2.73 13.22
C LEU A 145 -4.11 -3.26 14.39
N SER A 146 -2.79 -3.03 14.34
CA SER A 146 -1.85 -3.37 15.42
C SER A 146 -2.12 -2.59 16.71
N ALA A 147 -2.88 -1.49 16.64
CA ALA A 147 -3.35 -0.76 17.81
C ALA A 147 -4.60 -1.38 18.45
N GLY A 148 -5.18 -2.46 17.89
CA GLY A 148 -6.42 -3.06 18.39
C GLY A 148 -6.36 -3.60 19.82
N GLY A 149 -5.17 -3.84 20.38
CA GLY A 149 -5.02 -4.37 21.75
C GLY A 149 -5.35 -3.41 22.89
N VAL A 150 -5.64 -2.13 22.62
CA VAL A 150 -5.85 -1.10 23.68
C VAL A 150 -7.32 -0.81 24.02
N GLY A 151 -8.31 -1.42 23.37
CA GLY A 151 -9.73 -1.21 23.73
C GLY A 151 -10.19 0.25 23.57
N LEU A 152 -9.95 0.84 22.39
CA LEU A 152 -10.28 2.26 22.13
C LEU A 152 -11.78 2.45 21.89
N ASN A 153 -12.34 3.51 22.47
CA ASN A 153 -13.73 3.91 22.26
C ASN A 153 -13.82 5.18 21.37
N LEU A 154 -14.04 5.00 20.07
CA LEU A 154 -14.06 6.08 19.06
C LEU A 154 -15.50 6.46 18.66
N ILE A 155 -16.32 6.88 19.62
CA ILE A 155 -17.74 7.25 19.39
C ILE A 155 -17.94 8.49 18.50
N GLY A 156 -16.88 9.28 18.31
CA GLY A 156 -16.94 10.47 17.45
C GLY A 156 -16.99 10.13 15.97
N GLY A 157 -16.55 8.94 15.57
CA GLY A 157 -16.56 8.51 14.17
C GLY A 157 -17.95 8.03 13.75
N ASN A 158 -18.40 8.47 12.58
CA ASN A 158 -19.66 8.06 11.98
C ASN A 158 -19.51 7.56 10.53
N ARG A 159 -18.27 7.39 10.06
CA ARG A 159 -17.89 6.72 8.82
C ARG A 159 -16.57 5.96 8.94
#